data_AF-A0A3M1ED77-F1
#
_entry.id   AF-A0A3M1ED77-F1
#
_cell.length_a   1.000
_cell.length_b   1.000
_cell.length_c   1.000
_cell.angle_alpha   90.00
_cell.angle_beta   90.00
_cell.angle_gamma   90.00
#
_symmetry.space_group_name_H-M   'P 1'
#
loop_
_entity.id
_entity.type
_entity.pdbx_description
1 polymer ?
#
loop_
_entity_poly.entity_id
_entity_poly.type
_entity_poly.pdbx_seq_one_letter_code
_entity_poly.pdbx_strand_id
1 'polypeptide(L)' 'MPDSTLQLVCPTCKTELVHQNGNLRCAGCGAHFPIREGIPSFAGDDFYWNEIPRPAMQEVLRAARSEGWQTALYDVFNP' A
#
# COMPACT_ATOMS: atom_id res chain seq x y z
N MET A 1 -14.03 -26.13 3.26
CA MET A 1 -13.06 -25.45 2.37
C MET A 1 -11.70 -25.66 2.99
N PRO A 2 -10.65 -26.09 2.27
CA PRO A 2 -9.34 -26.19 2.90
C PRO A 2 -8.93 -24.79 3.35
N ASP A 3 -8.64 -24.66 4.63
CA ASP A 3 -8.05 -23.49 5.27
C ASP A 3 -6.70 -23.23 4.61
N SER A 4 -6.74 -22.45 3.54
CA SER A 4 -5.57 -22.15 2.73
C SER A 4 -4.94 -20.93 3.40
N THR A 5 -4.05 -21.20 4.36
CA THR A 5 -3.22 -20.14 4.95
C THR A 5 -2.50 -19.42 3.81
N LEU A 6 -2.85 -18.14 3.61
CA LEU A 6 -2.28 -17.32 2.54
C LEU A 6 -0.77 -17.15 2.81
N GLN A 7 0.06 -17.84 2.04
CA GLN A 7 1.51 -17.72 2.12
C GLN A 7 1.99 -16.59 1.20
N LEU A 8 2.70 -15.62 1.77
CA LEU A 8 3.32 -14.52 1.02
C LEU A 8 4.76 -14.91 0.65
N VAL A 9 5.09 -14.81 -0.63
CA VAL A 9 6.42 -15.14 -1.17
C VAL A 9 7.07 -13.95 -1.85
N CYS A 10 8.39 -13.94 -1.88
CA CYS A 10 9.17 -12.90 -2.52
C CYS A 10 8.88 -12.85 -4.03
N PRO A 11 8.48 -11.70 -4.61
CA PRO A 11 8.25 -11.58 -6.04
C PRO A 11 9.49 -11.90 -6.87
N THR A 12 10.69 -11.64 -6.34
CA THR A 12 11.98 -11.83 -7.02
C THR A 12 12.48 -13.28 -6.98
N CYS A 13 12.57 -13.89 -5.80
CA CYS A 13 13.22 -15.21 -5.63
C CYS A 13 12.27 -16.32 -5.15
N LYS A 14 10.99 -16.02 -4.95
CA LYS A 14 9.92 -16.95 -4.53
C LYS A 14 10.12 -17.60 -3.15
N THR A 15 11.17 -17.27 -2.41
CA THR A 15 11.31 -17.65 -1.00
C THR A 15 10.22 -16.99 -0.15
N GLU A 16 9.77 -17.69 0.89
CA GLU A 16 8.78 -17.21 1.85
C GLU A 16 9.22 -15.88 2.50
N LEU A 17 8.21 -15.01 2.72
CA LEU A 17 8.39 -13.73 3.40
C LEU A 17 8.05 -13.87 4.88
N VAL A 18 8.88 -13.25 5.72
CA VAL A 18 8.69 -13.21 7.16
C VAL A 18 8.36 -11.80 7.61
N HIS A 19 7.47 -11.67 8.60
CA HIS A 19 7.22 -10.38 9.24
C HIS A 19 8.46 -9.96 10.05
N GLN A 20 8.93 -8.74 9.82
CA GLN A 20 10.03 -8.15 10.58
C GLN A 20 9.85 -6.64 10.68
N ASN A 21 9.82 -6.11 11.91
CA ASN A 21 9.75 -4.65 12.18
C ASN A 21 8.60 -3.93 11.45
N GLY A 22 7.42 -4.55 11.38
CA GLY A 22 6.26 -3.97 10.67
C GLY A 22 6.31 -4.07 9.14
N ASN A 23 7.34 -4.71 8.58
CA ASN A 23 7.51 -4.97 7.15
C ASN A 23 7.53 -6.48 6.88
N LEU A 24 7.60 -6.87 5.61
CA LEU A 24 7.94 -8.21 5.18
C LEU A 24 9.39 -8.26 4.69
N ARG A 25 10.16 -9.23 5.16
CA ARG A 25 11.52 -9.50 4.70
C ARG A 25 11.60 -10.86 4.04
N CYS A 26 12.31 -10.93 2.93
CA CYS A 26 12.64 -12.19 2.28
C CYS A 26 13.85 -12.86 2.95
N ALA A 27 13.70 -14.12 3.37
CA ALA A 27 14.80 -14.90 3.93
C ALA A 27 15.85 -15.33 2.89
N GLY A 28 15.45 -15.45 1.61
CA GLY A 28 16.32 -15.84 0.50
C GLY A 28 17.21 -14.70 -0.02
N CYS A 29 16.61 -13.69 -0.67
CA CYS A 29 17.35 -12.58 -1.26
C CYS A 29 17.53 -11.34 -0.37
N GLY A 30 16.91 -11.31 0.82
CA GLY A 30 17.00 -10.17 1.73
C GLY A 30 16.17 -8.93 1.35
N ALA A 31 15.35 -8.99 0.30
CA ALA A 31 14.45 -7.89 -0.07
C ALA A 31 13.46 -7.56 1.06
N HIS A 32 13.08 -6.27 1.16
CA HIS A 32 12.14 -5.77 2.15
C HIS A 32 10.94 -5.13 1.45
N PHE A 33 9.74 -5.39 1.97
CA PHE A 33 8.48 -4.89 1.43
C PHE A 33 7.69 -4.21 2.54
N PRO A 34 7.34 -2.93 2.41
CA PRO A 34 6.61 -2.23 3.45
C PRO A 34 5.15 -2.71 3.52
N ILE A 35 4.59 -2.69 4.73
CA ILE A 35 3.15 -2.84 4.93
C ILE A 35 2.55 -1.45 5.10
N ARG A 36 1.73 -1.02 4.14
CA ARG A 36 1.06 0.29 4.15
C ARG A 36 -0.40 0.08 4.50
N GLU A 37 -0.84 0.63 5.63
CA GLU A 37 -2.24 0.51 6.08
C GLU A 37 -2.74 -0.94 6.20
N GLY A 38 -1.85 -1.85 6.63
CA GLY A 38 -2.16 -3.28 6.74
C GLY A 38 -2.01 -4.07 5.43
N ILE A 39 -1.68 -3.41 4.31
CA ILE A 39 -1.54 -4.04 3.00
C ILE A 39 -0.05 -4.16 2.63
N PRO A 40 0.48 -5.38 2.39
CA PRO A 40 1.82 -5.57 1.85
C PRO A 40 1.98 -4.90 0.48
N SER A 41 3.03 -4.06 0.34
CA SER A 41 3.38 -3.40 -0.91
C SER A 41 4.59 -4.05 -1.55
N PHE A 42 4.38 -4.74 -2.67
CA PHE A 42 5.44 -5.36 -3.46
C PHE A 42 5.98 -4.45 -4.58
N ALA A 43 5.50 -3.21 -4.66
CA ALA A 43 6.04 -2.20 -5.55
C ALA A 43 7.40 -1.73 -5.03
N GLY A 44 8.39 -1.66 -5.92
CA GLY A 44 9.75 -1.23 -5.56
C GLY A 44 9.82 0.25 -5.17
N ASP A 45 9.02 1.11 -5.82
CA ASP A 45 9.00 2.55 -5.59
C ASP A 45 7.58 3.10 -5.42
N ASP A 46 7.48 4.29 -4.82
CA ASP A 46 6.25 5.07 -4.74
C ASP A 46 6.00 5.80 -6.07
N PHE A 47 5.41 5.08 -7.03
CA PHE A 47 5.01 5.65 -8.32
C PHE A 47 3.66 6.36 -8.20
N TYR A 48 3.59 7.60 -8.70
CA TYR A 48 2.36 8.38 -8.75
C TYR A 48 2.10 8.88 -10.16
N TRP A 49 1.29 8.11 -10.88
CA TRP A 49 0.93 8.34 -12.27
C TRP A 49 -0.55 8.72 -12.34
N ASN A 50 -0.88 9.86 -11.74
CA ASN A 50 -2.25 10.36 -11.69
C ASN A 50 -2.29 11.76 -12.30
N GLU A 51 -3.40 12.10 -12.93
CA GLU A 51 -3.66 13.41 -13.52
C GLU A 51 -3.86 14.49 -12.45
N ILE A 52 -4.21 14.09 -11.23
CA ILE A 52 -4.34 14.98 -10.08
C ILE A 52 -2.94 15.25 -9.50
N PRO A 53 -2.55 16.51 -9.21
CA PRO A 53 -1.30 16.79 -8.51
C PRO A 53 -1.21 16.07 -7.16
N ARG A 54 -0.06 15.44 -6.87
CA ARG A 54 0.14 14.66 -5.63
C ARG A 54 -0.28 15.40 -4.34
N PRO A 55 0.02 16.71 -4.14
CA PRO A 55 -0.45 17.44 -2.95
C PRO A 55 -1.98 17.50 -2.83
N ALA A 56 -2.70 17.69 -3.94
CA ALA A 56 -4.16 17.73 -3.93
C ALA A 56 -4.75 16.35 -3.61
N MET A 57 -4.19 15.27 -4.16
CA MET A 57 -4.62 13.92 -3.81
C MET A 57 -4.33 13.57 -2.35
N GLN A 58 -3.23 14.07 -1.79
CA GLN A 58 -2.94 13.91 -0.37
C GLN A 58 -3.98 14.61 0.52
N GLU A 59 -4.51 15.76 0.08
CA GLU A 59 -5.64 16.44 0.72
C GLU A 59 -6.90 15.56 0.69
N VAL A 60 -7.27 15.07 -0.51
CA VAL A 60 -8.43 14.18 -0.70
C VAL A 60 -8.32 12.94 0.19
N LEU A 61 -7.18 12.25 0.19
CA LEU A 61 -6.97 11.05 1.00
C LEU A 61 -7.06 11.32 2.50
N ARG A 62 -6.75 12.55 2.95
CA ARG A 62 -6.87 12.93 4.36
C ARG A 62 -8.33 13.15 4.73
N ALA A 63 -9.06 13.97 3.97
CA ALA A 63 -10.48 14.26 4.20
C ALA A 63 -11.35 12.99 4.06
N ALA A 64 -11.02 12.10 3.11
CA ALA A 64 -11.77 10.87 2.87
C ALA A 64 -11.82 9.94 4.10
N ARG A 65 -10.85 10.03 5.03
CA ARG A 65 -10.84 9.22 6.26
C ARG A 65 -11.96 9.59 7.23
N SER A 66 -12.37 10.86 7.26
CA SER A 66 -13.43 11.37 8.14
C SER A 66 -14.78 11.45 7.45
N GLU A 67 -14.80 11.82 6.17
CA GLU A 67 -16.03 12.29 5.50
C GLU A 67 -16.49 11.40 4.34
N GLY A 68 -15.69 10.38 4.00
CA GLY A 68 -15.91 9.56 2.82
C GLY A 68 -15.32 10.17 1.54
N TRP A 69 -14.97 9.30 0.59
CA TRP A 69 -14.18 9.69 -0.59
C TRP A 69 -14.91 10.65 -1.55
N GLN A 70 -16.24 10.58 -1.63
CA GLN A 70 -17.04 11.43 -2.53
C GLN A 70 -17.04 12.89 -2.07
N THR A 71 -17.36 13.11 -0.80
CA THR A 71 -17.34 14.43 -0.15
C THR A 71 -15.95 15.05 -0.25
N ALA A 72 -14.92 14.27 0.11
CA ALA A 72 -13.52 14.71 0.03
C ALA A 72 -13.10 15.15 -1.39
N LEU A 73 -13.51 14.42 -2.44
CA LEU A 73 -13.24 14.85 -3.81
C LEU A 73 -13.97 16.13 -4.17
N TYR A 74 -15.25 16.25 -3.79
CA TYR A 74 -16.04 17.43 -4.10
C TYR A 74 -15.46 18.68 -3.44
N ASP A 75 -15.20 18.63 -2.13
CA ASP A 75 -14.77 19.78 -1.33
C ASP A 75 -13.36 20.24 -1.70
N VAL A 76 -12.42 19.31 -1.97
CA VAL A 76 -11.03 19.68 -2.32
C VAL A 76 -10.94 20.35 -3.69
N PHE A 77 -11.81 19.98 -4.63
CA PHE A 77 -11.79 20.53 -5.99
C PHE A 77 -12.86 21.59 -6.25
N ASN A 78 -13.79 21.83 -5.31
CA ASN A 78 -14.83 22.86 -5.37
C ASN A 78 -14.98 23.59 -4.01
N PRO A 79 -13.98 24.38 -3.60
CA PRO A 79 -13.98 25.08 -2.32
C PRO A 79 -14.97 26.26 -2.27
#